data_AF-A0A5M3XJI6-F1
#
_entry.id   AF-A0A5M3XJI6-F1
#
_cell.length_a   1.000
_cell.length_b   1.000
_cell.length_c   1.000
_cell.angle_alpha   90.00
_cell.angle_beta   90.00
_cell.angle_gamma   90.00
#
_symmetry.space_group_name_H-M   'P 1'
#
loop_
_entity.id
_entity.type
_entity.pdbx_description
1 polymer ?
#
loop_
_entity_poly.entity_id
_entity_poly.type
_entity_poly.pdbx_seq_one_letter_code
_entity_poly.pdbx_strand_id
1 'polypeptide(L)'
;MTVRAANAPINAWTVRWAFANGQTITQIWSGTAATTGANIAVRNVSYNGSVPANGTTMFGFLGSWNGSTNALPTSVTCTSP
;
A
#
# COMPACT_ATOMS: atom_id res chain seq x y z
N MET A 1 0.61 4.62 -5.17
CA MET A 1 -0.39 3.53 -5.09
C MET A 1 -1.77 4.14 -5.03
N THR A 2 -2.71 3.67 -5.85
CA THR A 2 -4.12 4.11 -5.83
C THR A 2 -4.96 3.05 -5.14
N VAL A 3 -5.73 3.46 -4.13
CA VAL A 3 -6.72 2.63 -3.44
C VAL A 3 -8.09 3.02 -3.98
N ARG A 4 -8.87 2.04 -4.43
CA ARG A 4 -10.21 2.23 -4.97
C ARG A 4 -11.21 1.42 -4.16
N ALA A 5 -12.26 2.08 -3.68
CA ALA A 5 -13.42 1.39 -3.11
C ALA A 5 -14.29 0.84 -4.25
N ALA A 6 -14.88 -0.34 -4.05
CA ALA A 6 -15.82 -0.93 -4.98
C ALA A 6 -17.19 -0.24 -4.86
N ASN A 7 -18.28 -0.97 -5.00
CA ASN A 7 -19.64 -0.44 -4.91
C ASN A 7 -20.09 -0.04 -3.49
N ALA A 8 -19.29 -0.33 -2.45
CA ALA A 8 -19.55 0.06 -1.07
C ALA A 8 -18.44 1.00 -0.55
N PRO A 9 -18.78 1.98 0.30
CA PRO A 9 -17.79 2.81 0.96
C PRO A 9 -16.94 1.98 1.93
N ILE A 10 -15.69 2.38 2.13
CA ILE A 10 -14.79 1.81 3.13
C ILE A 10 -14.37 2.90 4.11
N ASN A 11 -14.26 2.55 5.39
CA ASN A 11 -13.91 3.51 6.46
C ASN A 11 -12.43 3.49 6.83
N ALA A 12 -11.75 2.41 6.45
CA ALA A 12 -10.31 2.24 6.59
C ALA A 12 -9.83 1.27 5.49
N TRP A 13 -8.54 1.28 5.22
CA TRP A 13 -7.94 0.37 4.26
C TRP A 13 -6.57 -0.10 4.72
N THR A 14 -6.25 -1.34 4.35
CA THR A 14 -4.89 -1.87 4.44
C THR A 14 -4.53 -2.51 3.11
N VAL A 15 -3.46 -2.02 2.49
CA VAL A 15 -2.88 -2.59 1.28
C VAL A 15 -1.71 -3.47 1.65
N ARG A 16 -1.66 -4.70 1.13
CA ARG A 16 -0.57 -5.65 1.35
C ARG A 16 0.04 -6.10 0.04
N TRP A 17 1.34 -6.30 0.01
CA TRP A 17 2.07 -6.87 -1.12
C TRP A 17 3.39 -7.51 -0.67
N ALA A 18 4.03 -8.26 -1.56
CA ALA A 18 5.40 -8.72 -1.38
C ALA A 18 6.33 -8.11 -2.42
N PHE A 19 7.48 -7.60 -1.98
CA PHE A 19 8.57 -7.18 -2.86
C PHE A 19 9.31 -8.40 -3.42
N ALA A 20 9.64 -8.37 -4.71
CA ALA A 20 10.17 -9.53 -5.43
C ALA A 20 11.71 -9.65 -5.39
N ASN A 21 12.43 -8.53 -5.18
CA ASN A 21 13.88 -8.43 -5.39
C ASN A 21 14.58 -7.61 -4.30
N GLY A 22 14.27 -7.88 -3.03
CA GLY A 22 14.93 -7.21 -1.90
C GLY A 22 14.68 -5.70 -1.84
N GLN A 23 13.61 -5.21 -2.49
CA GLN A 23 13.24 -3.81 -2.35
C GLN A 23 12.81 -3.51 -0.91
N THR A 24 13.09 -2.29 -0.46
CA THR A 24 12.67 -1.79 0.86
C THR A 24 12.04 -0.41 0.73
N ILE A 25 11.14 -0.07 1.66
CA ILE A 25 10.60 1.29 1.76
C ILE A 25 11.55 2.15 2.58
N THR A 26 11.93 3.31 2.06
CA THR A 26 12.77 4.30 2.76
C THR A 26 11.98 5.50 3.29
N GLN A 27 10.87 5.85 2.65
CA GLN A 27 9.97 6.90 3.09
C GLN A 27 8.54 6.55 2.67
N ILE A 28 7.54 6.94 3.47
CA ILE A 28 6.13 6.78 3.13
C ILE A 28 5.36 8.04 3.50
N TRP A 29 4.34 8.37 2.72
CA TRP A 29 3.37 9.42 3.02
C TRP A 29 1.95 8.95 2.76
N SER A 30 0.98 9.57 3.44
CA SER A 30 -0.44 9.22 3.35
C SER A 30 -0.72 7.75 3.68
N GLY A 31 0.12 7.12 4.48
CA GLY A 31 0.00 5.75 4.94
C GLY A 31 1.07 5.42 5.99
N THR A 32 0.84 4.38 6.77
CA THR A 32 1.83 3.83 7.72
C THR A 32 2.19 2.42 7.28
N ALA A 33 3.48 2.16 7.03
CA ALA A 33 3.98 0.84 6.63
C ALA A 33 4.43 0.01 7.83
N ALA A 34 4.14 -1.29 7.76
CA ALA A 34 4.79 -2.34 8.53
C ALA A 34 5.44 -3.33 7.56
N THR A 35 6.67 -3.74 7.86
CA THR A 35 7.48 -4.60 6.98
C THR A 35 7.94 -5.83 7.74
N THR A 36 7.71 -7.00 7.15
CA THR A 36 8.19 -8.30 7.67
C THR A 36 8.84 -9.09 6.54
N GLY A 37 10.18 -9.08 6.51
CA GLY A 37 10.94 -9.59 5.36
C GLY A 37 10.57 -8.82 4.09
N ALA A 38 10.13 -9.54 3.06
CA ALA A 38 9.66 -8.95 1.80
C ALA A 38 8.20 -8.46 1.84
N ASN A 39 7.43 -8.80 2.88
CA ASN A 39 6.01 -8.48 2.97
C ASN A 39 5.82 -7.07 3.52
N ILE A 40 5.00 -6.28 2.84
CA ILE A 40 4.63 -4.93 3.22
C ILE A 40 3.14 -4.88 3.51
N ALA A 41 2.77 -4.21 4.59
CA ALA A 41 1.40 -3.81 4.90
C ALA A 41 1.35 -2.31 5.13
N VAL A 42 0.58 -1.58 4.31
CA VAL A 42 0.34 -0.14 4.48
C VAL A 42 -1.11 0.07 4.91
N ARG A 43 -1.30 0.70 6.07
CA ARG A 43 -2.60 1.16 6.54
C ARG A 43 -2.78 2.65 6.30
N ASN A 44 -4.04 3.09 6.16
CA ASN A 44 -4.38 4.50 6.06
C ASN A 44 -3.92 5.31 7.28
N VAL A 45 -3.72 6.61 7.09
CA VAL A 45 -3.62 7.59 8.18
C VAL A 45 -5.00 8.17 8.48
N SER A 46 -5.10 9.01 9.52
CA SER A 46 -6.40 9.50 10.04
C SER A 46 -7.25 10.21 8.99
N TYR A 47 -6.65 10.97 8.07
CA TYR A 47 -7.39 11.80 7.12
C TYR A 47 -7.81 11.10 5.83
N ASN A 48 -7.32 9.89 5.53
CA ASN A 48 -7.53 9.26 4.22
C ASN A 48 -8.08 7.81 4.29
N GLY A 49 -8.61 7.40 5.44
CA GLY A 49 -9.24 6.07 5.59
C GLY A 49 -10.59 5.94 4.92
N SER A 50 -11.43 6.98 5.02
CA SER A 50 -12.77 6.99 4.45
C SER A 50 -12.71 7.22 2.94
N VAL A 51 -13.23 6.27 2.17
CA VAL A 51 -13.34 6.35 0.71
C VAL A 51 -14.78 6.00 0.33
N PRO A 52 -15.51 6.91 -0.33
CA PRO A 52 -16.89 6.63 -0.74
C PRO A 52 -16.93 5.51 -1.78
N ALA A 53 -18.11 4.92 -2.00
CA ALA A 53 -18.31 3.95 -3.07
C ALA A 53 -17.83 4.50 -4.42
N ASN A 54 -17.09 3.69 -5.18
CA ASN A 54 -16.40 4.04 -6.43
C ASN A 54 -15.35 5.16 -6.32
N GLY A 55 -15.09 5.66 -5.10
CA GLY A 55 -14.10 6.67 -4.81
C GLY A 55 -12.68 6.11 -4.81
N THR A 56 -11.71 7.03 -4.77
CA THR A 56 -10.30 6.67 -4.67
C THR A 56 -9.58 7.53 -3.65
N THR A 57 -8.52 6.98 -3.09
CA THR A 57 -7.51 7.69 -2.32
C THR A 57 -6.13 7.18 -2.72
N MET A 58 -5.08 7.89 -2.31
CA MET A 58 -3.73 7.58 -2.74
C MET A 58 -2.77 7.65 -1.56
N PHE A 59 -1.74 6.81 -1.65
CA PHE A 59 -0.53 6.91 -0.84
C PHE A 59 0.68 6.67 -1.72
N GLY A 60 1.85 7.07 -1.24
CA GLY A 60 3.10 6.88 -1.95
C GLY A 60 4.25 6.56 -1.01
N PHE A 61 5.30 6.01 -1.58
CA PHE A 61 6.52 5.66 -0.87
C PHE A 61 7.72 5.86 -1.79
N LEU A 62 8.87 6.14 -1.19
CA LEU A 62 10.17 5.95 -1.81
C LEU A 62 10.70 4.59 -1.38
N GLY A 63 11.41 3.92 -2.28
CA GLY A 63 12.06 2.66 -1.98
C GLY A 63 13.45 2.57 -2.56
N SER A 64 14.25 1.67 -2.00
CA SER A 64 15.55 1.28 -2.53
C SER A 64 15.51 -0.17 -2.99
N TRP A 65 16.41 -0.54 -3.90
CA TRP A 65 16.65 -1.91 -4.32
C TRP A 65 18.15 -2.13 -4.54
N ASN A 66 18.55 -3.38 -4.77
CA ASN A 66 19.95 -3.79 -4.87
C ASN A 66 20.67 -3.38 -6.19
N GLY A 67 20.06 -2.55 -7.03
CA GLY A 67 20.63 -2.12 -8.30
C GLY A 67 20.57 -3.15 -9.44
N SER A 68 20.15 -4.40 -9.19
CA SER A 68 20.11 -5.46 -10.20
C SER A 68 18.74 -5.60 -10.86
N THR A 69 17.71 -5.96 -10.10
CA THR A 69 16.35 -6.17 -10.62
C THR A 69 15.34 -5.47 -9.73
N ASN A 70 14.37 -4.79 -10.35
CA ASN A 70 13.27 -4.14 -9.64
C ASN A 70 11.93 -4.56 -10.25
N ALA A 71 11.56 -5.82 -10.08
CA ALA A 71 10.30 -6.35 -10.58
C ALA A 71 9.11 -5.82 -9.77
N LEU A 72 7.93 -5.83 -10.39
CA LEU A 72 6.69 -5.44 -9.75
C LEU A 72 6.38 -6.31 -8.51
N PRO A 73 5.73 -5.73 -7.49
CA PRO A 73 5.20 -6.50 -6.38
C PRO A 73 4.26 -7.62 -6.80
N THR A 74 4.28 -8.73 -6.05
CA THR A 74 3.33 -9.83 -6.19
C THR A 74 2.27 -9.77 -5.08
N SER A 75 1.15 -10.47 -5.28
CA SER A 75 0.10 -10.66 -4.27
C SER A 75 -0.45 -9.36 -3.69
N VAL A 76 -0.62 -8.32 -4.53
CA VAL A 76 -1.18 -7.05 -4.12
C VAL A 76 -2.65 -7.23 -3.75
N THR A 77 -2.99 -6.94 -2.50
CA THR A 77 -4.35 -7.05 -1.96
C THR A 77 -4.71 -5.79 -1.18
N CYS A 78 -6.01 -5.50 -1.10
CA CYS A 78 -6.56 -4.41 -0.30
C CYS A 78 -7.73 -4.94 0.52
N THR A 79 -7.72 -4.68 1.83
CA THR A 79 -8.78 -5.08 2.75
C THR A 79 -9.30 -3.87 3.52
N SER A 80 -10.62 -3.75 3.64
CA SER A 80 -11.29 -2.91 4.64
C SER A 80 -11.64 -3.77 5.86
N PRO A 81 -11.65 -3.21 7.08
CA PRO A 81 -12.41 -3.80 8.19
C PRO A 81 -13.89 -3.90 7.86
#